data_AF-A0A6G8QER1-F1
#
_entry.id   AF-A0A6G8QER1-F1
#
_cell.length_a   1.000
_cell.length_b   1.000
_cell.length_c   1.000
_cell.angle_alpha   90.00
_cell.angle_beta   90.00
_cell.angle_gamma   90.00
#
_symmetry.space_group_name_H-M   'P 1'
#
loop_
_entity.id
_entity.type
_entity.pdbx_description
1 polymer ?
#
loop_
_entity_poly.entity_id
_entity_poly.type
_entity_poly.pdbx_seq_one_letter_code
_entity_poly.pdbx_strand_id
1 'polypeptide(L)'
;MILPLGVNAIVRLTGASSLILAVSLVVGCSGAAPLEGALDTSVGAKPHARAVAVATPDPRARPETTVGAAPSVAVEDGHTTASPEHFVSDGWADGGSGFEADTVLAVRYGEHRGYERVVIDLGTGEEPAGTLPRWTLSSPKGDGLTRIQLPSASATGVSDGGFGKGLMEGFHVVRAPEGGMFVDLLARKSFRYRTLELADPARLVVDFKPAGTPLKKPQPAAGGNTVLVEPRPGARVSDPLTVSGYSRNFEAANTVVLRDARGKELVRETVTANDWSTTWGYFEATLDLPPFSGKGALQVGTTSARDGSFEGVEIPVKGS
;
A
#
# COMPACT_ATOMS: atom_id res chain seq x y z
N MET A 1 21.36 47.35 44.71
CA MET A 1 22.11 47.42 43.45
C MET A 1 21.16 47.14 42.29
N ILE A 2 20.60 48.23 41.73
CA ILE A 2 20.24 48.50 40.33
C ILE A 2 19.82 47.30 39.43
N LEU A 3 18.53 47.26 39.05
CA LEU A 3 18.07 46.88 37.68
C LEU A 3 18.39 48.05 36.73
N PRO A 4 18.65 47.91 35.40
CA PRO A 4 17.61 47.44 34.44
C PRO A 4 18.06 46.99 33.00
N LEU A 5 17.07 46.69 32.11
CA LEU A 5 17.02 46.80 30.61
C LEU A 5 18.01 45.93 29.76
N GLY A 6 17.74 45.42 28.55
CA GLY A 6 16.70 45.54 27.51
C GLY A 6 17.08 44.63 26.31
N VAL A 7 16.13 44.11 25.50
CA VAL A 7 15.75 44.57 24.15
C VAL A 7 16.41 43.81 22.95
N ASN A 8 15.53 43.25 22.10
CA ASN A 8 15.56 42.97 20.64
C ASN A 8 16.72 42.21 19.96
N ALA A 9 16.35 41.20 19.13
CA ALA A 9 16.51 41.31 17.67
C ALA A 9 15.68 40.26 16.90
N ILE A 10 14.90 40.78 15.96
CA ILE A 10 14.24 40.11 14.84
C ILE A 10 15.30 39.77 13.79
N VAL A 11 15.26 38.58 13.20
CA VAL A 11 15.83 38.34 11.87
C VAL A 11 14.75 37.71 10.99
N ARG A 12 14.14 38.55 10.16
CA ARG A 12 13.50 38.14 8.90
C ARG A 12 14.61 37.94 7.89
N LEU A 13 14.68 36.77 7.25
CA LEU A 13 15.29 36.66 5.93
C LEU A 13 14.21 36.35 4.90
N THR A 14 13.91 37.39 4.14
CA THR A 14 13.23 37.37 2.85
C THR A 14 14.10 36.65 1.82
N GLY A 15 13.55 35.63 1.16
CA GLY A 15 14.10 35.05 -0.07
C GLY A 15 13.00 35.01 -1.12
N ALA A 16 13.08 35.88 -2.11
CA ALA A 16 12.20 35.94 -3.27
C ALA A 16 12.87 35.32 -4.50
N SER A 17 12.02 34.92 -5.46
CA SER A 17 12.33 34.69 -6.89
C SER A 17 12.94 33.30 -7.21
N SER A 18 12.49 32.54 -8.22
CA SER A 18 11.85 32.90 -9.50
C SER A 18 10.94 31.79 -10.01
N LEU A 19 9.78 32.18 -10.54
CA LEU A 19 8.86 31.36 -11.34
C LEU A 19 9.25 31.52 -12.82
N ILE A 20 9.60 30.44 -13.53
CA ILE A 20 9.80 30.46 -14.98
C ILE A 20 8.58 29.84 -15.65
N LEU A 21 7.80 30.72 -16.30
CA LEU A 21 6.68 30.40 -17.18
C LEU A 21 7.20 30.34 -18.62
N ALA A 22 7.11 29.20 -19.29
CA ALA A 22 7.38 29.08 -20.71
C ALA A 22 6.07 28.85 -21.47
N VAL A 23 5.56 29.92 -22.07
CA VAL A 23 4.50 29.92 -23.08
C VAL A 23 5.16 29.73 -24.45
N SER A 24 4.72 28.74 -25.23
CA SER A 24 5.08 28.65 -26.65
C SER A 24 3.82 28.76 -27.50
N LEU A 25 3.81 29.79 -28.35
CA LEU A 25 2.75 30.19 -29.25
C LEU A 25 2.62 29.25 -30.45
N VAL A 26 1.36 29.01 -30.81
CA VAL A 26 0.91 28.44 -32.09
C VAL A 26 0.95 29.52 -33.17
N VAL A 27 1.53 29.22 -34.34
CA VAL A 27 1.18 29.85 -35.61
C VAL A 27 1.14 28.76 -36.68
N GLY A 28 -0.02 28.57 -37.30
CA GLY A 28 -0.21 27.70 -38.46
C GLY A 28 -0.12 28.46 -39.78
N CYS A 29 -0.04 27.71 -40.88
CA CYS A 29 -0.62 28.05 -42.19
C CYS A 29 -0.76 26.79 -43.06
N SER A 30 -1.86 26.77 -43.80
CA SER A 30 -2.47 25.69 -44.58
C SER A 30 -1.70 25.22 -45.82
N GLY A 31 -2.01 24.01 -46.30
CA GLY A 31 -1.66 23.56 -47.66
C GLY A 31 -2.25 22.18 -47.99
N ALA A 32 -2.96 22.08 -49.10
CA ALA A 32 -3.80 20.97 -49.54
C ALA A 32 -3.06 19.73 -50.09
N ALA A 33 -3.83 18.63 -50.23
CA ALA A 33 -3.50 17.28 -50.73
C ALA A 33 -3.12 17.19 -52.24
N PRO A 34 -3.16 16.01 -52.91
CA PRO A 34 -2.28 14.82 -52.84
C PRO A 34 -1.67 14.47 -54.23
N LEU A 35 -0.73 13.50 -54.30
CA LEU A 35 -0.31 12.77 -55.52
C LEU A 35 0.18 11.37 -55.08
N GLU A 36 -0.44 10.24 -55.45
CA GLU A 36 -0.20 9.46 -56.70
C GLU A 36 1.31 9.29 -56.95
N GLY A 37 1.95 8.12 -57.02
CA GLY A 37 1.58 6.72 -57.11
C GLY A 37 2.84 5.96 -57.59
N ALA A 38 2.76 4.63 -57.55
CA ALA A 38 3.49 3.68 -58.41
C ALA A 38 4.88 3.12 -57.99
N LEU A 39 4.90 1.77 -57.95
CA LEU A 39 5.91 0.81 -58.44
C LEU A 39 6.87 0.11 -57.45
N ASP A 40 6.47 -1.13 -57.13
CA ASP A 40 7.19 -2.41 -57.28
C ASP A 40 8.72 -2.46 -57.14
N THR A 41 9.23 -3.29 -56.23
CA THR A 41 9.69 -4.66 -56.56
C THR A 41 10.28 -5.40 -55.34
N SER A 42 10.11 -6.72 -55.39
CA SER A 42 10.59 -7.82 -54.55
C SER A 42 12.02 -7.75 -54.02
N VAL A 43 12.28 -8.38 -52.86
CA VAL A 43 13.06 -9.65 -52.71
C VAL A 43 12.90 -10.15 -51.27
N GLY A 44 12.63 -11.44 -51.12
CA GLY A 44 12.27 -12.07 -49.85
C GLY A 44 13.44 -12.42 -48.93
N ALA A 45 13.11 -12.54 -47.65
CA ALA A 45 13.80 -13.38 -46.68
C ALA A 45 12.76 -14.02 -45.75
N LYS A 46 12.64 -15.34 -45.81
CA LYS A 46 11.84 -16.15 -44.87
C LYS A 46 12.62 -16.31 -43.56
N PRO A 47 11.97 -16.23 -42.39
CA PRO A 47 12.37 -17.01 -41.22
C PRO A 47 11.49 -18.27 -41.11
N HIS A 48 12.13 -19.41 -40.89
CA HIS A 48 11.47 -20.67 -40.56
C HIS A 48 10.74 -20.57 -39.21
N ALA A 49 9.42 -20.40 -39.22
CA ALA A 49 8.58 -20.68 -38.06
C ALA A 49 8.15 -22.15 -38.09
N ARG A 50 8.63 -22.95 -37.14
CA ARG A 50 8.14 -24.31 -36.90
C ARG A 50 6.90 -24.19 -36.02
N ALA A 51 5.72 -24.41 -36.60
CA ALA A 51 4.46 -24.46 -35.87
C ALA A 51 4.48 -25.67 -34.92
N VAL A 52 4.40 -25.42 -33.61
CA VAL A 52 4.11 -26.44 -32.61
C VAL A 52 2.60 -26.41 -32.39
N ALA A 53 1.94 -27.55 -32.64
CA ALA A 53 0.50 -27.70 -32.50
C ALA A 53 0.06 -27.43 -31.06
N VAL A 54 -0.91 -26.52 -30.91
CA VAL A 54 -1.60 -26.24 -29.65
C VAL A 54 -2.55 -27.41 -29.38
N ALA A 55 -2.29 -28.19 -28.34
CA ALA A 55 -3.22 -29.19 -27.84
C ALA A 55 -4.36 -28.49 -27.08
N THR A 56 -5.60 -28.78 -27.47
CA THR A 56 -6.84 -28.32 -26.83
C THR A 56 -6.92 -28.85 -25.39
N PRO A 57 -7.31 -28.05 -24.37
CA PRO A 57 -7.42 -28.54 -22.99
C PRO A 57 -8.64 -29.46 -22.82
N ASP A 58 -8.46 -30.57 -22.10
CA ASP A 58 -9.53 -31.45 -21.64
C ASP A 58 -10.37 -30.72 -20.56
N PRO A 59 -11.70 -30.58 -20.70
CA PRO A 59 -12.56 -29.89 -19.72
C PRO A 59 -12.72 -30.63 -18.38
N ARG A 60 -12.06 -31.78 -18.16
CA ARG A 60 -12.17 -32.57 -16.93
C ARG A 60 -10.87 -32.68 -16.11
N ALA A 61 -9.79 -32.00 -16.52
CA ALA A 61 -8.54 -32.00 -15.76
C ALA A 61 -8.58 -30.97 -14.61
N ARG A 62 -8.59 -31.45 -13.37
CA ARG A 62 -8.29 -30.64 -12.17
C ARG A 62 -6.78 -30.35 -12.14
N PRO A 63 -6.33 -29.12 -11.88
CA PRO A 63 -4.92 -28.91 -11.53
C PRO A 63 -4.74 -29.23 -10.04
N GLU A 64 -4.12 -30.37 -9.76
CA GLU A 64 -3.45 -30.62 -8.49
C GLU A 64 -1.93 -30.62 -8.69
N THR A 65 -1.24 -30.18 -7.64
CA THR A 65 0.17 -30.38 -7.28
C THR A 65 1.27 -29.51 -7.90
N THR A 66 2.03 -28.84 -7.03
CA THR A 66 3.39 -29.29 -6.70
C THR A 66 3.72 -28.93 -5.25
N VAL A 67 4.01 -29.98 -4.45
CA VAL A 67 4.65 -29.89 -3.13
C VAL A 67 6.15 -29.80 -3.38
N GLY A 68 6.76 -28.68 -3.02
CA GLY A 68 8.20 -28.44 -3.12
C GLY A 68 8.89 -28.61 -1.76
N ALA A 69 10.03 -29.30 -1.77
CA ALA A 69 10.83 -29.73 -0.62
C ALA A 69 11.33 -28.57 0.27
N ALA A 70 11.51 -28.88 1.55
CA ALA A 70 12.09 -27.98 2.55
C ALA A 70 13.61 -27.81 2.36
N PRO A 71 14.18 -26.60 2.52
CA PRO A 71 15.62 -26.44 2.66
C PRO A 71 16.05 -26.70 4.11
N SER A 72 17.23 -27.30 4.25
CA SER A 72 17.92 -27.58 5.50
C SER A 72 18.42 -26.30 6.18
N VAL A 73 18.25 -26.27 7.50
CA VAL A 73 18.57 -25.18 8.43
C VAL A 73 20.08 -24.93 8.50
N ALA A 74 20.48 -23.66 8.33
CA ALA A 74 21.74 -23.15 8.87
C ALA A 74 21.39 -22.26 10.07
N VAL A 75 21.97 -22.58 11.22
CA VAL A 75 21.85 -21.83 12.48
C VAL A 75 23.04 -20.88 12.58
N GLU A 76 22.80 -19.58 12.76
CA GLU A 76 23.31 -18.81 13.92
C GLU A 76 22.75 -17.38 13.98
N ASP A 77 22.61 -16.92 15.23
CA ASP A 77 22.24 -15.60 15.77
C ASP A 77 20.76 -15.16 15.81
N GLY A 78 20.10 -15.55 16.91
CA GLY A 78 19.39 -14.59 17.77
C GLY A 78 18.08 -13.96 17.30
N HIS A 79 17.53 -14.34 16.15
CA HIS A 79 16.15 -14.00 15.75
C HIS A 79 15.41 -15.29 15.41
N THR A 80 14.24 -15.50 16.02
CA THR A 80 13.43 -16.70 15.82
C THR A 80 12.88 -16.72 14.41
N THR A 81 13.60 -17.34 13.47
CA THR A 81 13.06 -17.72 12.17
C THR A 81 11.91 -18.71 12.43
N ALA A 82 10.68 -18.27 12.22
CA ALA A 82 9.49 -19.08 12.50
C ALA A 82 9.59 -20.41 11.74
N SER A 83 9.59 -21.53 12.48
CA SER A 83 9.63 -22.85 11.86
C SER A 83 8.39 -23.05 10.97
N PRO A 84 8.54 -23.59 9.74
CA PRO A 84 7.46 -23.65 8.74
C PRO A 84 6.23 -24.47 9.19
N GLU A 85 6.32 -25.21 10.28
CA GLU A 85 5.20 -26.01 10.83
C GLU A 85 4.34 -25.27 11.86
N HIS A 86 4.82 -24.16 12.43
CA HIS A 86 4.18 -23.53 13.58
C HIS A 86 3.50 -22.19 13.23
N PHE A 87 2.19 -22.15 13.43
CA PHE A 87 1.43 -20.90 13.40
C PHE A 87 1.65 -20.12 14.69
N VAL A 88 2.29 -18.97 14.58
CA VAL A 88 2.60 -18.06 15.69
C VAL A 88 1.47 -17.06 15.93
N SER A 89 1.45 -16.51 17.14
CA SER A 89 0.64 -15.33 17.49
C SER A 89 1.51 -14.10 17.75
N ASP A 90 2.81 -14.22 17.50
CA ASP A 90 3.79 -13.19 17.76
C ASP A 90 3.55 -12.04 16.80
N GLY A 91 3.65 -10.81 17.31
CA GLY A 91 3.34 -9.62 16.52
C GLY A 91 4.41 -9.25 15.51
N TRP A 92 5.45 -10.07 15.35
CA TRP A 92 6.64 -9.76 14.57
C TRP A 92 7.24 -11.00 13.91
N ALA A 93 7.74 -10.84 12.68
CA ALA A 93 8.63 -11.77 12.00
C ALA A 93 9.53 -10.99 11.03
N ASP A 94 10.68 -11.56 10.67
CA ASP A 94 11.58 -10.99 9.67
C ASP A 94 12.30 -12.11 8.91
N GLY A 95 12.90 -11.74 7.79
CA GLY A 95 13.62 -12.67 6.95
C GLY A 95 14.12 -12.02 5.66
N GLY A 96 14.54 -12.87 4.72
CA GLY A 96 15.23 -12.47 3.51
C GLY A 96 16.62 -11.89 3.78
N SER A 97 17.52 -12.08 2.82
CA SER A 97 18.90 -11.59 2.93
C SER A 97 19.36 -10.81 1.70
N GLY A 98 18.59 -10.89 0.59
CA GLY A 98 18.89 -10.19 -0.64
C GLY A 98 18.47 -8.73 -0.65
N PHE A 99 18.85 -8.05 -1.73
CA PHE A 99 18.47 -6.67 -2.06
C PHE A 99 18.13 -6.51 -3.54
N GLU A 100 18.21 -7.58 -4.33
CA GLU A 100 18.03 -7.57 -5.79
C GLU A 100 16.56 -7.45 -6.21
N ALA A 101 15.66 -8.04 -5.40
CA ALA A 101 14.24 -7.89 -5.62
C ALA A 101 13.80 -6.47 -5.24
N ASP A 102 13.29 -5.74 -6.23
CA ASP A 102 12.88 -4.34 -6.14
C ASP A 102 11.41 -4.13 -6.54
N THR A 103 10.70 -5.19 -6.91
CA THR A 103 9.35 -5.09 -7.45
C THR A 103 8.40 -6.09 -6.77
N VAL A 104 7.24 -5.61 -6.31
CA VAL A 104 6.11 -6.48 -5.96
C VAL A 104 5.38 -6.84 -7.25
N LEU A 105 5.60 -8.03 -7.79
CA LEU A 105 5.04 -8.42 -9.09
C LEU A 105 3.54 -8.70 -8.97
N ALA A 106 3.15 -9.45 -7.94
CA ALA A 106 1.76 -9.81 -7.69
C ALA A 106 1.53 -10.21 -6.23
N VAL A 107 0.27 -10.12 -5.81
CA VAL A 107 -0.23 -10.68 -4.55
C VAL A 107 -1.31 -11.70 -4.90
N ARG A 108 -1.06 -12.97 -4.60
CA ARG A 108 -1.96 -14.09 -4.89
C ARG A 108 -2.63 -14.59 -3.62
N TYR A 109 -3.83 -15.12 -3.76
CA TYR A 109 -4.63 -15.67 -2.67
C TYR A 109 -5.11 -17.08 -2.99
N GLY A 110 -5.10 -17.95 -1.99
CA GLY A 110 -5.62 -19.31 -2.10
C GLY A 110 -6.20 -19.82 -0.78
N GLU A 111 -7.32 -20.52 -0.86
CA GLU A 111 -7.92 -21.20 0.28
C GLU A 111 -7.35 -22.62 0.41
N HIS A 112 -6.94 -23.00 1.63
CA HIS A 112 -6.44 -24.33 1.93
C HIS A 112 -7.20 -24.94 3.12
N ARG A 113 -7.04 -26.25 3.33
CA ARG A 113 -7.66 -26.92 4.46
C ARG A 113 -7.11 -26.38 5.79
N GLY A 114 -7.89 -25.52 6.43
CA GLY A 114 -7.60 -24.99 7.77
C GLY A 114 -6.77 -23.71 7.82
N TYR A 115 -6.41 -23.12 6.67
CA TYR A 115 -5.75 -21.83 6.57
C TYR A 115 -5.99 -21.19 5.19
N GLU A 116 -5.84 -19.89 5.10
CA GLU A 116 -5.78 -19.14 3.84
C GLU A 116 -4.34 -18.72 3.58
N ARG A 117 -3.93 -18.69 2.31
CA ARG A 117 -2.56 -18.38 1.91
C ARG A 117 -2.55 -17.11 1.07
N VAL A 118 -1.67 -16.20 1.45
CA VAL A 118 -1.27 -15.06 0.62
C VAL A 118 0.16 -15.31 0.13
N VAL A 119 0.42 -15.09 -1.15
CA VAL A 119 1.75 -15.19 -1.75
C VAL A 119 2.10 -13.85 -2.38
N ILE A 120 3.21 -13.27 -1.98
CA ILE A 120 3.78 -12.07 -2.60
C ILE A 120 4.90 -12.54 -3.54
N ASP A 121 4.69 -12.35 -4.84
CA ASP A 121 5.73 -12.62 -5.83
C ASP A 121 6.64 -11.40 -5.98
N LEU A 122 7.94 -11.65 -5.99
CA LEU A 122 8.95 -10.63 -5.95
C LEU A 122 9.81 -10.69 -7.22
N GLY A 123 10.14 -9.52 -7.74
CA GLY A 123 10.82 -9.35 -9.02
C GLY A 123 11.97 -8.37 -8.98
N THR A 124 12.77 -8.40 -10.04
CA THR A 124 13.74 -7.35 -10.40
C THR A 124 13.23 -6.73 -11.69
N GLY A 125 12.61 -5.55 -11.58
CA GLY A 125 11.70 -5.05 -12.61
C GLY A 125 10.52 -6.00 -12.82
N GLU A 126 10.20 -6.32 -14.07
CA GLU A 126 9.07 -7.18 -14.43
C GLU A 126 9.38 -8.69 -14.36
N GLU A 127 10.65 -9.06 -14.18
CA GLU A 127 11.09 -10.46 -14.16
C GLU A 127 11.13 -11.03 -12.74
N PRO A 128 10.77 -12.31 -12.53
CA PRO A 128 10.88 -12.94 -11.22
C PRO A 128 12.31 -12.94 -10.68
N ALA A 129 12.48 -12.51 -9.42
CA ALA A 129 13.77 -12.53 -8.76
C ALA A 129 14.12 -13.95 -8.28
N GLY A 130 15.40 -14.27 -8.16
CA GLY A 130 15.85 -15.56 -7.61
C GLY A 130 15.81 -15.60 -6.08
N THR A 131 16.13 -14.48 -5.43
CA THR A 131 16.23 -14.36 -3.97
C THR A 131 15.22 -13.37 -3.38
N LEU A 132 14.77 -13.62 -2.15
CA LEU A 132 13.92 -12.66 -1.45
C LEU A 132 14.73 -11.45 -0.99
N PRO A 133 14.17 -10.23 -1.10
CA PRO A 133 14.74 -9.07 -0.45
C PRO A 133 14.55 -9.20 1.06
N ARG A 134 15.29 -8.39 1.83
CA ARG A 134 14.99 -8.21 3.25
C ARG A 134 13.53 -7.79 3.44
N TRP A 135 12.88 -8.40 4.42
CA TRP A 135 11.51 -8.05 4.79
C TRP A 135 11.31 -8.12 6.31
N THR A 136 10.36 -7.32 6.78
CA THR A 136 9.84 -7.41 8.15
C THR A 136 8.33 -7.50 8.11
N LEU A 137 7.73 -8.18 9.07
CA LEU A 137 6.30 -8.35 9.21
C LEU A 137 5.90 -7.93 10.62
N SER A 138 4.94 -7.01 10.71
CA SER A 138 4.29 -6.61 11.96
C SER A 138 2.80 -6.97 11.91
N SER A 139 2.31 -7.66 12.95
CA SER A 139 0.92 -8.12 13.03
C SER A 139 0.42 -8.10 14.48
N PRO A 140 0.12 -6.92 15.06
CA PRO A 140 -0.30 -6.81 16.45
C PRO A 140 -1.50 -7.70 16.78
N LYS A 141 -1.45 -8.39 17.91
CA LYS A 141 -2.42 -9.43 18.27
C LYS A 141 -3.86 -8.90 18.34
N GLY A 142 -4.67 -9.33 17.38
CA GLY A 142 -6.09 -8.99 17.28
C GLY A 142 -6.38 -7.66 16.57
N ASP A 143 -5.39 -7.05 15.92
CA ASP A 143 -5.59 -5.83 15.12
C ASP A 143 -6.28 -6.14 13.77
N GLY A 144 -5.99 -7.29 13.18
CA GLY A 144 -6.53 -7.67 11.86
C GLY A 144 -5.77 -7.04 10.69
N LEU A 145 -4.74 -6.24 10.97
CA LEU A 145 -3.79 -5.71 10.01
C LEU A 145 -2.43 -6.41 10.17
N THR A 146 -1.91 -6.94 9.07
CA THR A 146 -0.53 -7.41 8.95
C THR A 146 0.20 -6.51 7.95
N ARG A 147 1.27 -5.85 8.38
CA ARG A 147 2.12 -5.01 7.52
C ARG A 147 3.42 -5.73 7.23
N ILE A 148 3.77 -5.88 5.96
CA ILE A 148 5.04 -6.44 5.51
C ILE A 148 5.85 -5.33 4.87
N GLN A 149 6.97 -4.92 5.48
CA GLN A 149 7.87 -3.95 4.87
C GLN A 149 8.87 -4.62 3.94
N LEU A 150 9.11 -3.96 2.80
CA LEU A 150 10.03 -4.36 1.74
C LEU A 150 10.93 -3.15 1.41
N PRO A 151 12.02 -2.92 2.16
CA PRO A 151 12.81 -1.70 2.04
C PRO A 151 13.47 -1.49 0.67
N SER A 152 13.77 -2.56 -0.08
CA SER A 152 14.33 -2.47 -1.44
C SER A 152 13.28 -2.29 -2.53
N ALA A 153 11.99 -2.50 -2.22
CA ALA A 153 10.94 -2.42 -3.23
C ALA A 153 10.70 -0.97 -3.67
N SER A 154 10.82 -0.72 -4.97
CA SER A 154 10.65 0.60 -5.58
C SER A 154 9.58 0.65 -6.68
N ALA A 155 9.15 -0.52 -7.16
CA ALA A 155 8.06 -0.68 -8.13
C ALA A 155 7.04 -1.76 -7.68
N THR A 156 5.86 -1.73 -8.31
CA THR A 156 4.85 -2.78 -8.15
C THR A 156 4.05 -2.98 -9.43
N GLY A 157 3.71 -4.24 -9.74
CA GLY A 157 2.76 -4.61 -10.78
C GLY A 157 1.30 -4.60 -10.29
N VAL A 158 1.08 -4.48 -8.97
CA VAL A 158 -0.26 -4.46 -8.36
C VAL A 158 -0.33 -3.48 -7.19
N SER A 159 -1.40 -2.70 -7.11
CA SER A 159 -1.56 -1.68 -6.05
C SER A 159 -2.41 -2.17 -4.88
N ASP A 160 -3.38 -3.03 -5.13
CA ASP A 160 -4.41 -3.45 -4.17
C ASP A 160 -5.29 -4.55 -4.77
N GLY A 161 -6.10 -5.17 -3.92
CA GLY A 161 -7.10 -6.13 -4.37
C GLY A 161 -7.89 -6.73 -3.21
N GLY A 162 -9.15 -7.06 -3.50
CA GLY A 162 -10.00 -7.83 -2.61
C GLY A 162 -9.73 -9.33 -2.74
N PHE A 163 -9.81 -10.04 -1.63
CA PHE A 163 -9.86 -11.49 -1.59
C PHE A 163 -11.33 -11.97 -1.56
N GLY A 164 -11.51 -13.29 -1.46
CA GLY A 164 -12.83 -13.91 -1.34
C GLY A 164 -13.58 -13.53 -0.07
N LYS A 165 -14.62 -14.31 0.25
CA LYS A 165 -15.44 -14.13 1.47
C LYS A 165 -14.82 -14.79 2.71
N GLY A 166 -13.55 -15.19 2.63
CA GLY A 166 -12.81 -15.89 3.68
C GLY A 166 -12.44 -15.01 4.87
N LEU A 167 -11.48 -15.50 5.64
CA LEU A 167 -10.80 -14.80 6.73
C LEU A 167 -10.13 -13.52 6.25
N MET A 168 -9.41 -13.59 5.12
CA MET A 168 -8.71 -12.45 4.58
C MET A 168 -9.65 -11.60 3.71
N GLU A 169 -9.54 -10.29 3.83
CA GLU A 169 -10.37 -9.32 3.10
C GLU A 169 -9.69 -8.82 1.83
N GLY A 170 -8.42 -8.46 1.90
CA GLY A 170 -7.71 -7.86 0.78
C GLY A 170 -6.32 -7.38 1.19
N PHE A 171 -5.69 -6.65 0.27
CA PHE A 171 -4.36 -6.09 0.44
C PHE A 171 -4.21 -4.71 -0.20
N HIS A 172 -3.19 -3.99 0.25
CA HIS A 172 -2.72 -2.74 -0.36
C HIS A 172 -1.19 -2.74 -0.43
N VAL A 173 -0.63 -2.28 -1.55
CA VAL A 173 0.81 -2.05 -1.76
C VAL A 173 1.05 -0.54 -1.73
N VAL A 174 1.83 -0.10 -0.75
CA VAL A 174 1.94 1.30 -0.37
C VAL A 174 3.39 1.74 -0.39
N ARG A 175 3.66 2.94 -0.91
CA ARG A 175 4.98 3.57 -0.80
C ARG A 175 5.24 3.97 0.66
N ALA A 176 6.32 3.45 1.24
CA ALA A 176 6.68 3.77 2.62
C ALA A 176 7.23 5.21 2.72
N PRO A 177 6.99 5.92 3.83
CA PRO A 177 7.47 7.30 4.01
C PRO A 177 8.99 7.41 4.04
N GLU A 178 9.70 6.39 4.52
CA GLU A 178 11.16 6.35 4.57
C GLU A 178 11.81 5.84 3.28
N GLY A 179 11.02 5.56 2.24
CA GLY A 179 11.45 4.84 1.04
C GLY A 179 11.21 3.34 1.14
N GLY A 180 11.25 2.66 0.00
CA GLY A 180 10.77 1.28 -0.11
C GLY A 180 9.25 1.19 -0.27
N MET A 181 8.69 0.00 -0.04
CA MET A 181 7.25 -0.23 0.03
C MET A 181 6.87 -1.08 1.23
N PHE A 182 5.58 -1.09 1.54
CA PHE A 182 4.99 -2.12 2.39
C PHE A 182 3.72 -2.69 1.78
N VAL A 183 3.41 -3.94 2.14
CA VAL A 183 2.15 -4.61 1.81
C VAL A 183 1.34 -4.75 3.09
N ASP A 184 0.16 -4.14 3.11
CA ASP A 184 -0.82 -4.33 4.17
C ASP A 184 -1.79 -5.43 3.77
N LEU A 185 -1.98 -6.43 4.64
CA LEU A 185 -2.94 -7.51 4.51
C LEU A 185 -4.02 -7.35 5.58
N LEU A 186 -5.29 -7.39 5.17
CA LEU A 186 -6.44 -7.16 6.04
C LEU A 186 -7.20 -8.45 6.30
N ALA A 187 -7.51 -8.72 7.56
CA ALA A 187 -8.28 -9.88 8.00
C ALA A 187 -9.57 -9.47 8.71
N ARG A 188 -10.66 -10.20 8.43
CA ARG A 188 -12.00 -9.96 9.00
C ARG A 188 -12.15 -10.46 10.44
N LYS A 189 -11.28 -11.39 10.85
CA LYS A 189 -11.30 -12.05 12.17
C LYS A 189 -9.89 -12.27 12.67
N SER A 190 -9.75 -12.63 13.95
CA SER A 190 -8.45 -12.94 14.51
C SER A 190 -7.85 -14.20 13.88
N PHE A 191 -6.53 -14.22 13.79
CA PHE A 191 -5.77 -15.28 13.17
C PHE A 191 -4.46 -15.54 13.91
N ARG A 192 -3.85 -16.67 13.56
CA ARG A 192 -2.42 -16.95 13.74
C ARG A 192 -1.80 -17.03 12.36
N TYR A 193 -0.53 -16.69 12.22
CA TYR A 193 0.13 -16.76 10.92
C TYR A 193 1.42 -17.59 10.97
N ARG A 194 1.91 -17.99 9.81
CA ARG A 194 3.29 -18.42 9.61
C ARG A 194 3.80 -17.86 8.28
N THR A 195 5.11 -17.74 8.17
CA THR A 195 5.79 -17.30 6.95
C THR A 195 6.59 -18.45 6.35
N LEU A 196 6.70 -18.48 5.02
CA LEU A 196 7.63 -19.33 4.29
C LEU A 196 8.29 -18.51 3.19
N GLU A 197 9.59 -18.73 2.99
CA GLU A 197 10.35 -18.12 1.90
C GLU A 197 10.62 -19.17 0.83
N LEU A 198 10.36 -18.82 -0.43
CA LEU A 198 10.69 -19.67 -1.58
C LEU A 198 11.61 -18.89 -2.50
N ALA A 199 12.80 -19.42 -2.79
CA ALA A 199 13.68 -18.93 -3.84
C ALA A 199 13.30 -19.57 -5.19
N ASP A 200 13.74 -18.93 -6.28
CA ASP A 200 13.66 -19.43 -7.67
C ASP A 200 12.25 -19.97 -8.08
N PRO A 201 11.23 -19.10 -8.24
CA PRO A 201 11.27 -17.65 -8.05
C PRO A 201 10.97 -17.21 -6.61
N ALA A 202 11.50 -16.03 -6.26
CA ALA A 202 11.36 -15.34 -4.99
C ALA A 202 9.90 -15.06 -4.63
N ARG A 203 9.42 -15.73 -3.58
CA ARG A 203 8.07 -15.60 -3.06
C ARG A 203 8.08 -15.58 -1.55
N LEU A 204 7.44 -14.57 -0.97
CA LEU A 204 7.08 -14.55 0.43
C LEU A 204 5.66 -15.10 0.60
N VAL A 205 5.55 -16.22 1.30
CA VAL A 205 4.28 -16.89 1.58
C VAL A 205 3.87 -16.59 3.01
N VAL A 206 2.62 -16.17 3.21
CA VAL A 206 2.03 -15.99 4.53
C VAL A 206 0.75 -16.82 4.62
N ASP A 207 0.74 -17.79 5.53
CA ASP A 207 -0.43 -18.59 5.82
C ASP A 207 -1.15 -18.03 7.04
N PHE A 208 -2.47 -17.83 6.92
CA PHE A 208 -3.36 -17.31 7.95
C PHE A 208 -4.33 -18.38 8.42
N LYS A 209 -4.19 -18.81 9.67
CA LYS A 209 -5.08 -19.76 10.32
C LYS A 209 -6.06 -19.02 11.22
N PRO A 210 -7.40 -19.17 11.03
CA PRO A 210 -8.38 -18.56 11.91
C PRO A 210 -8.14 -18.92 13.38
N ALA A 211 -8.21 -17.93 14.27
CA ALA A 211 -8.12 -18.14 15.72
C ALA A 211 -9.50 -18.23 16.38
N GLY A 212 -10.58 -18.03 15.62
CA GLY A 212 -11.96 -18.28 16.05
C GLY A 212 -12.57 -17.17 16.93
N THR A 213 -11.87 -16.06 17.15
CA THR A 213 -12.38 -14.91 17.91
C THR A 213 -12.55 -13.67 17.02
N PRO A 214 -13.40 -12.71 17.41
CA PRO A 214 -13.45 -11.41 16.74
C PRO A 214 -12.13 -10.64 16.86
N LEU A 215 -11.94 -9.64 16.00
CA LEU A 215 -10.87 -8.67 16.17
C LEU A 215 -11.06 -7.87 17.47
N LYS A 216 -9.96 -7.41 18.06
CA LYS A 216 -9.98 -6.53 19.23
C LYS A 216 -10.21 -5.07 18.86
N LYS A 217 -9.81 -4.70 17.64
CA LYS A 217 -10.08 -3.40 17.03
C LYS A 217 -10.86 -3.60 15.73
N PRO A 218 -11.69 -2.64 15.32
CA PRO A 218 -12.21 -2.63 13.95
C PRO A 218 -11.05 -2.56 12.94
N GLN A 219 -11.32 -3.02 11.72
CA GLN A 219 -10.39 -2.90 10.61
C GLN A 219 -10.14 -1.42 10.24
N PRO A 220 -9.06 -1.13 9.48
CA PRO A 220 -8.94 0.16 8.81
C PRO A 220 -10.22 0.49 8.06
N ALA A 221 -10.63 1.76 8.08
CA ALA A 221 -11.76 2.19 7.29
C ALA A 221 -11.29 2.47 5.86
N ALA A 222 -12.04 1.99 4.86
CA ALA A 222 -11.76 2.22 3.45
C ALA A 222 -13.00 2.80 2.75
N GLY A 223 -12.78 3.72 1.82
CA GLY A 223 -13.84 4.40 1.08
C GLY A 223 -13.26 5.26 -0.04
N GLY A 224 -13.78 5.09 -1.26
CA GLY A 224 -13.18 5.68 -2.47
C GLY A 224 -11.69 5.31 -2.58
N ASN A 225 -10.86 6.29 -2.92
CA ASN A 225 -9.40 6.15 -2.98
C ASN A 225 -8.69 6.48 -1.66
N THR A 226 -9.33 6.19 -0.52
CA THR A 226 -8.78 6.48 0.82
C THR A 226 -8.92 5.30 1.77
N VAL A 227 -7.83 4.96 2.46
CA VAL A 227 -7.80 4.03 3.58
C VAL A 227 -7.25 4.74 4.82
N LEU A 228 -8.07 4.85 5.85
CA LEU A 228 -7.69 5.39 7.16
C LEU A 228 -7.23 4.24 8.06
N VAL A 229 -5.94 4.26 8.39
CA VAL A 229 -5.30 3.25 9.24
C VAL A 229 -5.50 3.61 10.70
N GLU A 230 -5.08 4.79 11.13
CA GLU A 230 -5.37 5.28 12.48
C GLU A 230 -5.87 6.74 12.42
N PRO A 231 -6.82 7.12 13.28
CA PRO A 231 -7.49 6.30 14.28
C PRO A 231 -8.50 5.29 13.68
N ARG A 232 -8.73 4.17 14.36
CA ARG A 232 -9.81 3.21 14.03
C ARG A 232 -11.22 3.72 14.40
N PRO A 233 -12.29 3.23 13.75
CA PRO A 233 -13.67 3.50 14.16
C PRO A 233 -13.91 3.29 15.67
N GLY A 234 -14.51 4.28 16.31
CA GLY A 234 -14.83 4.28 17.73
C GLY A 234 -13.66 4.64 18.65
N ALA A 235 -12.48 4.97 18.11
CA ALA A 235 -11.31 5.37 18.89
C ALA A 235 -11.59 6.56 19.81
N ARG A 236 -10.87 6.58 20.93
CA ARG A 236 -10.76 7.79 21.77
C ARG A 236 -9.64 8.64 21.21
N VAL A 237 -9.90 9.92 21.00
CA VAL A 237 -8.96 10.90 20.48
C VAL A 237 -8.78 12.02 21.50
N SER A 238 -7.58 12.60 21.53
CA SER A 238 -7.20 13.72 22.38
C SER A 238 -6.22 14.60 21.63
N ASP A 239 -5.90 15.76 22.19
CA ASP A 239 -4.82 16.61 21.69
C ASP A 239 -3.43 16.06 22.11
N PRO A 240 -2.45 15.95 21.20
CA PRO A 240 -2.58 16.04 19.75
C PRO A 240 -3.15 14.74 19.14
N LEU A 241 -3.83 14.86 17.99
CA LEU A 241 -4.38 13.71 17.26
C LEU A 241 -3.54 13.37 16.03
N THR A 242 -2.90 12.21 16.04
CA THR A 242 -2.27 11.64 14.83
C THR A 242 -3.31 10.91 13.96
N VAL A 243 -3.32 11.25 12.68
CA VAL A 243 -4.14 10.63 11.63
C VAL A 243 -3.20 10.08 10.57
N SER A 244 -3.27 8.79 10.27
CA SER A 244 -2.44 8.13 9.27
C SER A 244 -3.20 7.14 8.42
N GLY A 245 -2.76 6.98 7.20
CA GLY A 245 -3.41 6.12 6.24
C GLY A 245 -2.69 6.11 4.91
N TYR A 246 -3.40 5.69 3.88
CA TYR A 246 -2.92 5.80 2.52
C TYR A 246 -4.04 6.14 1.55
N SER A 247 -3.68 6.82 0.47
CA SER A 247 -4.63 7.31 -0.53
C SER A 247 -4.08 7.22 -1.94
N ARG A 248 -4.98 7.25 -2.91
CA ARG A 248 -4.70 7.52 -4.34
C ARG A 248 -5.55 8.68 -4.84
N ASN A 249 -5.85 9.62 -3.95
CA ASN A 249 -6.57 10.85 -4.29
C ASN A 249 -5.73 11.66 -5.28
N PHE A 250 -6.39 12.41 -6.16
CA PHE A 250 -5.72 13.25 -7.15
C PHE A 250 -4.75 14.23 -6.49
N GLU A 251 -3.55 14.39 -7.07
CA GLU A 251 -2.44 15.19 -6.52
C GLU A 251 -1.98 14.78 -5.11
N ALA A 252 -2.32 13.55 -4.68
CA ALA A 252 -2.09 13.03 -3.33
C ALA A 252 -2.72 13.86 -2.20
N ALA A 253 -3.69 14.73 -2.51
CA ALA A 253 -4.27 15.63 -1.52
C ALA A 253 -5.38 14.94 -0.73
N ASN A 254 -5.27 14.95 0.60
CA ASN A 254 -6.27 14.45 1.54
C ASN A 254 -6.72 15.59 2.46
N THR A 255 -8.03 15.78 2.57
CA THR A 255 -8.63 16.66 3.58
C THR A 255 -9.01 15.81 4.79
N VAL A 256 -8.49 16.18 5.96
CA VAL A 256 -8.86 15.60 7.26
C VAL A 256 -9.75 16.60 7.98
N VAL A 257 -10.94 16.18 8.41
CA VAL A 257 -11.90 17.03 9.13
C VAL A 257 -12.42 16.30 10.35
N LEU A 258 -12.26 16.90 11.54
CA LEU A 258 -12.93 16.43 12.76
C LEU A 258 -14.13 17.32 13.05
N ARG A 259 -15.30 16.70 13.26
CA ARG A 259 -16.54 17.37 13.64
C ARG A 259 -17.05 16.86 14.98
N ASP A 260 -17.68 17.72 15.76
CA ASP A 260 -18.40 17.34 16.98
C ASP A 260 -19.78 16.70 16.66
N ALA A 261 -20.48 16.26 17.71
CA ALA A 261 -21.81 15.66 17.59
C ALA A 261 -22.89 16.60 17.00
N ARG A 262 -22.65 17.90 16.93
CA ARG A 262 -23.54 18.91 16.32
C ARG A 262 -23.15 19.23 14.87
N GLY A 263 -22.13 18.56 14.33
CA GLY A 263 -21.58 18.81 13.00
C GLY A 263 -20.65 20.03 12.94
N LYS A 264 -20.35 20.67 14.08
CA LYS A 264 -19.40 21.80 14.12
C LYS A 264 -18.01 21.25 13.84
N GLU A 265 -17.34 21.85 12.86
CA GLU A 265 -15.95 21.56 12.57
C GLU A 265 -15.05 22.04 13.72
N LEU A 266 -14.25 21.13 14.23
CA LEU A 266 -13.27 21.38 15.29
C LEU A 266 -11.89 21.66 14.72
N VAL A 267 -11.50 20.88 13.70
CA VAL A 267 -10.26 21.08 12.94
C VAL A 267 -10.47 20.61 11.49
N ARG A 268 -9.77 21.26 10.57
CA ARG A 268 -9.60 20.84 9.18
C ARG A 268 -8.14 21.03 8.79
N GLU A 269 -7.56 20.01 8.17
CA GLU A 269 -6.21 20.05 7.65
C GLU A 269 -6.15 19.39 6.27
N THR A 270 -5.20 19.83 5.44
CA THR A 270 -4.87 19.15 4.19
C THR A 270 -3.51 18.49 4.35
N VAL A 271 -3.44 17.19 4.07
CA VAL A 271 -2.23 16.38 4.13
C VAL A 271 -1.95 15.75 2.77
N THR A 272 -0.71 15.83 2.33
CA THR A 272 -0.26 15.23 1.07
C THR A 272 0.27 13.83 1.32
N ALA A 273 -0.19 12.86 0.55
CA ALA A 273 0.38 11.53 0.54
C ALA A 273 1.70 11.49 -0.27
N ASN A 274 2.60 10.58 0.06
CA ASN A 274 3.92 10.49 -0.59
C ASN A 274 3.90 9.86 -2.00
N ASP A 275 2.75 9.38 -2.46
CA ASP A 275 2.48 8.88 -3.81
C ASP A 275 0.97 8.98 -4.07
N TRP A 276 0.56 8.78 -5.30
CA TRP A 276 -0.85 8.64 -5.68
C TRP A 276 -1.02 7.95 -7.04
N SER A 277 0.09 7.60 -7.69
CA SER A 277 0.13 7.16 -9.08
C SER A 277 0.04 5.64 -9.17
N THR A 278 1.17 4.95 -9.23
CA THR A 278 1.28 3.50 -9.38
C THR A 278 0.99 2.77 -8.06
N THR A 279 1.46 3.31 -6.93
CA THR A 279 1.19 2.77 -5.59
C THR A 279 0.14 3.59 -4.85
N TRP A 280 -0.39 3.01 -3.77
CA TRP A 280 -0.98 3.85 -2.72
C TRP A 280 0.10 4.70 -2.07
N GLY A 281 -0.21 5.97 -1.79
CA GLY A 281 0.69 6.86 -1.04
C GLY A 281 0.32 6.91 0.42
N TYR A 282 1.32 6.78 1.29
CA TYR A 282 1.20 7.01 2.72
C TYR A 282 0.97 8.49 3.03
N PHE A 283 0.07 8.80 3.96
CA PHE A 283 -0.07 10.11 4.56
C PHE A 283 -0.08 9.99 6.09
N GLU A 284 0.42 11.01 6.76
CA GLU A 284 0.32 11.19 8.20
C GLU A 284 0.24 12.69 8.52
N ALA A 285 -0.64 13.04 9.45
CA ALA A 285 -0.78 14.38 9.99
C ALA A 285 -0.97 14.32 11.51
N THR A 286 -0.47 15.32 12.21
CA THR A 286 -0.72 15.51 13.64
C THR A 286 -1.50 16.79 13.82
N LEU A 287 -2.75 16.67 14.27
CA LEU A 287 -3.70 17.76 14.40
C LEU A 287 -3.72 18.26 15.85
N ASP A 288 -3.56 19.56 16.02
CA ASP A 288 -3.85 20.21 17.30
C ASP A 288 -5.36 20.32 17.48
N LEU A 289 -5.89 19.72 18.55
CA LEU A 289 -7.33 19.68 18.81
C LEU A 289 -7.74 20.74 19.84
N PRO A 290 -8.78 21.55 19.57
CA PRO A 290 -9.42 22.30 20.64
C PRO A 290 -10.05 21.35 21.66
N PRO A 291 -10.37 21.81 22.89
CA PRO A 291 -11.04 20.98 23.89
C PRO A 291 -12.28 20.29 23.32
N PHE A 292 -12.23 18.96 23.27
CA PHE A 292 -13.23 18.12 22.62
C PHE A 292 -13.57 16.94 23.52
N SER A 293 -14.82 16.88 23.99
CA SER A 293 -15.35 15.75 24.75
C SER A 293 -16.63 15.23 24.10
N GLY A 294 -16.89 13.93 24.25
CA GLY A 294 -18.10 13.29 23.72
C GLY A 294 -17.93 12.71 22.32
N LYS A 295 -19.01 12.62 21.55
CA LYS A 295 -18.99 11.98 20.21
C LYS A 295 -18.53 12.98 19.15
N GLY A 296 -17.82 12.47 18.14
CA GLY A 296 -17.49 13.20 16.93
C GLY A 296 -17.38 12.28 15.72
N ALA A 297 -17.14 12.89 14.56
CA ALA A 297 -16.92 12.20 13.29
C ALA A 297 -15.62 12.71 12.68
N LEU A 298 -14.74 11.79 12.29
CA LEU A 298 -13.51 12.08 11.55
C LEU A 298 -13.73 11.69 10.09
N GLN A 299 -13.62 12.66 9.20
CA GLN A 299 -13.67 12.50 7.75
C GLN A 299 -12.25 12.60 7.19
N VAL A 300 -11.87 11.67 6.31
CA VAL A 300 -10.60 11.70 5.57
C VAL A 300 -10.86 11.33 4.12
N GLY A 301 -10.42 12.16 3.18
CA GLY A 301 -10.62 11.91 1.75
C GLY A 301 -10.46 13.17 0.92
N THR A 302 -11.24 13.30 -0.13
CA THR A 302 -11.23 14.47 -1.02
C THR A 302 -12.64 15.02 -1.22
N THR A 303 -12.71 16.29 -1.60
CA THR A 303 -13.97 16.92 -2.01
C THR A 303 -13.91 17.15 -3.51
N SER A 304 -14.92 16.67 -4.23
CA SER A 304 -15.04 16.88 -5.68
C SER A 304 -15.16 18.38 -5.98
N ALA A 305 -14.25 18.89 -6.80
CA ALA A 305 -14.31 20.27 -7.28
C ALA A 305 -15.51 20.52 -8.22
N ARG A 306 -16.12 19.45 -8.75
CA ARG A 306 -17.22 19.53 -9.71
C ARG A 306 -18.57 19.81 -9.05
N ASP A 307 -18.84 19.15 -7.93
CA ASP A 307 -20.17 19.14 -7.29
C ASP A 307 -20.11 19.24 -5.76
N GLY A 308 -18.92 19.34 -5.17
CA GLY A 308 -18.74 19.46 -3.73
C GLY A 308 -19.00 18.18 -2.95
N SER A 309 -19.21 17.03 -3.62
CA SER A 309 -19.41 15.77 -2.93
C SER A 309 -18.13 15.32 -2.22
N PHE A 310 -18.25 14.84 -0.99
CA PHE A 310 -17.15 14.21 -0.29
C PHE A 310 -16.97 12.76 -0.75
N GLU A 311 -15.74 12.39 -1.07
CA GLU A 311 -15.33 11.02 -1.36
C GLU A 311 -14.22 10.62 -0.39
N GLY A 312 -14.40 9.51 0.32
CA GLY A 312 -13.43 9.05 1.30
C GLY A 312 -14.09 8.23 2.40
N VAL A 313 -13.54 8.36 3.60
CA VAL A 313 -13.98 7.66 4.80
C VAL A 313 -14.50 8.62 5.85
N GLU A 314 -15.55 8.21 6.53
CA GLU A 314 -16.05 8.85 7.74
C GLU A 314 -16.12 7.79 8.84
N ILE A 315 -15.51 8.08 9.99
CA ILE A 315 -15.54 7.19 11.15
C ILE A 315 -16.05 7.91 12.40
N PRO A 316 -16.81 7.21 13.27
CA PRO A 316 -17.14 7.76 14.58
C PRO A 316 -15.89 7.78 15.47
N VAL A 317 -15.71 8.84 16.25
CA VAL A 317 -14.66 8.95 17.29
C VAL A 317 -15.24 9.48 18.59
N LYS A 318 -14.46 9.40 19.68
CA LYS A 318 -14.83 9.92 21.00
C LYS A 318 -13.74 10.85 21.52
N GLY A 319 -14.09 12.09 21.85
CA GLY A 319 -13.22 13.00 22.58
C GLY A 319 -12.96 12.51 24.00
N SER A 320 -11.76 12.81 24.49
CA SER A 320 -11.30 12.44 25.83
C SER A 320 -11.62 13.51 26.86
#